data_AF-A0A0F9JCC5-F1
#
_entry.id   AF-A0A0F9JCC5-F1
#
_cell.length_a   1.000
_cell.length_b   1.000
_cell.length_c   1.000
_cell.angle_alpha   90.00
_cell.angle_beta   90.00
_cell.angle_gamma   90.00
#
_symmetry.space_group_name_H-M   'P 1'
#
loop_
_entity.id
_entity.type
_entity.pdbx_description
1 polymer ?
#
loop_
_entity_poly.entity_id
_entity_poly.type
_entity_poly.pdbx_seq_one_letter_code
_entity_poly.pdbx_strand_id
1 'polypeptide(L)'
;MSNVKAFDISAWQGRPPADWFKALAADGHKLGVIQLWGSGPGTGSGQGPNPDAQYQLGQTGAAGMAIAGYIVIPPDTTVNTDQLIGAGIVAAGPFARDLKFIAADIESNQVIHPASPGQRLSNALADIRRAGIPAIIYTSRSKWPRSMGANSTAFNRVPLWDASYLADSGVFNGWNAVGDIVRHFIKYGGWDKRAMWQLAGTVEAVPNFPNKADLNLADFTRLGITETLPEEVDMPDPRVDDILVRLGKLEDRAHDPHVGPKPAPKPKPRARYDKLTSADGHASGFAQRHGLNLVQLQALNPNGPRSRPNNRTWDGNWSLVYPGDEFRVA
;
A
#
# COMPACT_ATOMS: atom_id res chain seq x y z
N MET A 1 -16.76 -13.38 -24.09
CA MET A 1 -15.95 -12.74 -23.03
C MET A 1 -15.17 -11.63 -23.70
N SER A 2 -15.46 -10.36 -23.42
CA SER A 2 -14.74 -9.24 -24.02
C SER A 2 -13.47 -8.97 -23.21
N ASN A 3 -12.42 -9.76 -23.46
CA ASN A 3 -11.09 -9.38 -23.03
C ASN A 3 -10.68 -8.13 -23.81
N VAL A 4 -10.29 -7.06 -23.13
CA VAL A 4 -9.89 -5.81 -23.78
C VAL A 4 -8.43 -5.52 -23.50
N LYS A 5 -7.77 -4.88 -24.47
CA LYS A 5 -6.42 -4.35 -24.29
C LYS A 5 -6.46 -3.22 -23.27
N ALA A 6 -5.49 -3.21 -22.38
CA ALA A 6 -5.30 -2.19 -21.38
C ALA A 6 -3.81 -1.87 -21.25
N PHE A 7 -3.48 -0.72 -20.70
CA PHE A 7 -2.11 -0.33 -20.41
C PHE A 7 -2.03 0.26 -19.01
N ASP A 8 -0.84 0.24 -18.42
CA ASP A 8 -0.56 1.02 -17.23
C ASP A 8 0.75 1.82 -17.37
N ILE A 9 0.76 2.99 -16.71
CA ILE A 9 1.91 3.89 -16.65
C ILE A 9 2.01 4.53 -15.27
N SER A 10 3.17 5.10 -15.00
CA SER A 10 3.53 5.71 -13.73
C SER A 10 4.09 7.12 -13.89
N ALA A 11 4.53 7.72 -12.79
CA ALA A 11 5.28 8.96 -12.83
C ALA A 11 6.56 8.88 -13.70
N TRP A 12 7.13 7.69 -13.93
CA TRP A 12 8.31 7.50 -14.78
C TRP A 12 8.06 7.82 -16.26
N GLN A 13 6.81 7.74 -16.72
CA GLN A 13 6.44 8.10 -18.08
C GLN A 13 6.20 9.61 -18.25
N GLY A 14 6.16 10.38 -17.16
CA GLY A 14 5.93 11.82 -17.18
C GLY A 14 4.62 12.19 -17.89
N ARG A 15 4.73 13.04 -18.91
CA ARG A 15 3.59 13.46 -19.75
C ARG A 15 3.74 12.97 -21.19
N PRO A 16 3.34 11.72 -21.52
CA PRO A 16 3.28 11.26 -22.91
C PRO A 16 2.42 12.21 -23.75
N PRO A 17 2.74 12.46 -25.03
CA PRO A 17 1.96 13.36 -25.85
C PRO A 17 0.52 12.85 -26.03
N ALA A 18 -0.45 13.75 -26.18
CA ALA A 18 -1.87 13.39 -26.33
C ALA A 18 -2.11 12.38 -27.47
N ASP A 19 -1.37 12.50 -28.58
CA ASP A 19 -1.49 11.59 -29.72
C ASP A 19 -1.06 10.15 -29.41
N TRP A 20 -0.23 9.94 -28.38
CA TRP A 20 0.11 8.59 -27.91
C TRP A 20 -1.11 7.89 -27.32
N PHE A 21 -1.91 8.58 -26.51
CA PHE A 21 -3.15 8.04 -25.95
C PHE A 21 -4.19 7.76 -27.04
N LYS A 22 -4.30 8.64 -28.04
CA LYS A 22 -5.16 8.41 -29.21
C LYS A 22 -4.69 7.20 -30.01
N ALA A 23 -3.38 7.02 -30.19
CA ALA A 23 -2.81 5.86 -30.87
C ALA A 23 -3.09 4.56 -30.12
N LEU A 24 -2.99 4.55 -28.78
CA LEU A 24 -3.39 3.40 -27.96
C LEU A 24 -4.87 3.04 -28.13
N ALA A 25 -5.75 4.05 -28.09
CA ALA A 25 -7.18 3.86 -28.31
C ALA A 25 -7.48 3.33 -29.73
N ALA A 26 -6.77 3.84 -30.74
CA ALA A 26 -6.86 3.37 -32.13
C ALA A 26 -6.34 1.93 -32.30
N ASP A 27 -5.33 1.52 -31.52
CA ASP A 27 -4.88 0.12 -31.43
C ASP A 27 -5.90 -0.79 -30.70
N GLY A 28 -6.95 -0.22 -30.11
CA GLY A 28 -8.03 -0.94 -29.46
C GLY A 28 -7.87 -1.08 -27.94
N HIS A 29 -6.98 -0.30 -27.31
CA HIS A 29 -6.97 -0.16 -25.86
C HIS A 29 -8.27 0.48 -25.38
N LYS A 30 -8.84 -0.06 -24.28
CA LYS A 30 -10.11 0.39 -23.70
C LYS A 30 -9.99 0.84 -22.25
N LEU A 31 -8.84 0.61 -21.61
CA LEU A 31 -8.58 0.96 -20.22
C LEU A 31 -7.13 1.42 -20.06
N GLY A 32 -6.93 2.55 -19.38
CA GLY A 32 -5.63 2.96 -18.85
C GLY A 32 -5.64 2.95 -17.32
N VAL A 33 -4.63 2.31 -16.71
CA VAL A 33 -4.44 2.28 -15.26
C VAL A 33 -3.25 3.16 -14.90
N ILE A 34 -3.47 4.18 -14.10
CA ILE A 34 -2.47 5.23 -13.84
C ILE A 34 -1.98 5.14 -12.40
N GLN A 35 -0.66 5.20 -12.19
CA GLN A 35 -0.12 5.33 -10.84
C GLN A 35 -0.68 6.58 -10.18
N LEU A 36 -1.29 6.43 -9.02
CA LEU A 36 -1.74 7.55 -8.20
C LEU A 36 -0.72 7.88 -7.12
N TRP A 37 -0.08 6.84 -6.56
CA TRP A 37 0.98 6.97 -5.58
C TRP A 37 1.95 5.79 -5.70
N GLY A 38 3.25 6.07 -5.70
CA GLY A 38 4.30 5.06 -5.84
C GLY A 38 5.66 5.68 -6.09
N SER A 39 6.59 4.93 -6.69
CA SER A 39 7.90 5.46 -7.06
C SER A 39 7.82 6.34 -8.30
N GLY A 40 8.67 7.37 -8.37
CA GLY A 40 8.73 8.27 -9.52
C GLY A 40 10.02 9.09 -9.59
N PRO A 41 10.30 9.72 -10.74
CA PRO A 41 11.43 10.62 -10.89
C PRO A 41 11.25 11.86 -9.99
N GLY A 42 12.31 12.26 -9.29
CA GLY A 42 12.31 13.49 -8.48
C GLY A 42 11.66 13.37 -7.09
N THR A 43 11.10 12.21 -6.70
CA THR A 43 10.74 11.96 -5.30
C THR A 43 12.01 11.73 -4.50
N GLY A 44 12.61 12.77 -3.92
CA GLY A 44 13.87 12.68 -3.17
C GLY A 44 13.89 11.66 -2.01
N SER A 45 12.73 11.09 -1.64
CA SER A 45 12.50 10.05 -0.63
C SER A 45 12.11 8.66 -1.17
N GLY A 46 12.05 8.46 -2.49
CA GLY A 46 11.83 7.16 -3.13
C GLY A 46 10.38 6.78 -3.45
N GLN A 47 9.36 7.43 -2.86
CA GLN A 47 7.93 7.24 -3.20
C GLN A 47 7.11 8.50 -2.89
N GLY A 48 5.97 8.67 -3.58
CA GLY A 48 5.04 9.77 -3.37
C GLY A 48 3.86 9.78 -4.36
N PRO A 49 2.99 10.79 -4.29
CA PRO A 49 1.94 11.01 -5.30
C PRO A 49 2.54 11.17 -6.69
N ASN A 50 1.91 10.59 -7.71
CA ASN A 50 2.32 10.82 -9.10
C ASN A 50 1.98 12.25 -9.52
N PRO A 51 2.97 13.12 -9.81
CA PRO A 51 2.73 14.52 -10.16
C PRO A 51 2.00 14.71 -11.49
N ASP A 52 1.99 13.68 -12.34
CA ASP A 52 1.39 13.70 -13.67
C ASP A 52 0.08 12.90 -13.76
N ALA A 53 -0.42 12.35 -12.63
CA ALA A 53 -1.62 11.50 -12.62
C ALA A 53 -2.84 12.18 -13.26
N GLN A 54 -3.14 13.43 -12.91
CA GLN A 54 -4.28 14.15 -13.49
C GLN A 54 -4.15 14.31 -15.01
N TYR A 55 -2.93 14.61 -15.49
CA TYR A 55 -2.68 14.72 -16.92
C TYR A 55 -2.88 13.37 -17.62
N GLN A 56 -2.26 12.32 -17.09
CA GLN A 56 -2.30 10.96 -17.65
C GLN A 56 -3.74 10.40 -17.68
N LEU A 57 -4.49 10.58 -16.60
CA LEU A 57 -5.92 10.22 -16.52
C LEU A 57 -6.76 11.03 -17.52
N GLY A 58 -6.54 12.34 -17.57
CA GLY A 58 -7.26 13.23 -18.49
C GLY A 58 -7.04 12.89 -19.96
N GLN A 59 -5.79 12.60 -20.37
CA GLN A 59 -5.51 12.19 -21.74
C GLN A 59 -6.09 10.80 -22.07
N THR A 60 -6.07 9.88 -21.10
CA THR A 60 -6.69 8.55 -21.25
C THR A 60 -8.19 8.68 -21.47
N GLY A 61 -8.88 9.46 -20.64
CA GLY A 61 -10.31 9.73 -20.77
C GLY A 61 -10.65 10.49 -22.05
N ALA A 62 -9.87 11.51 -22.43
CA ALA A 62 -10.06 12.27 -23.66
C ALA A 62 -9.88 11.43 -24.93
N ALA A 63 -9.10 10.34 -24.87
CA ALA A 63 -8.98 9.35 -25.96
C ALA A 63 -10.15 8.34 -25.98
N GLY A 64 -11.14 8.47 -25.09
CA GLY A 64 -12.33 7.61 -25.04
C GLY A 64 -12.12 6.27 -24.34
N MET A 65 -11.05 6.13 -23.55
CA MET A 65 -10.78 4.94 -22.75
C MET A 65 -11.31 5.09 -21.32
N ALA A 66 -11.67 3.97 -20.69
CA ALA A 66 -11.92 3.93 -19.26
C ALA A 66 -10.63 4.25 -18.49
N ILE A 67 -10.77 4.85 -17.31
CA ILE A 67 -9.66 5.21 -16.44
C ILE A 67 -9.71 4.45 -15.12
N ALA A 68 -8.56 4.05 -14.63
CA ALA A 68 -8.39 3.44 -13.31
C ALA A 68 -7.07 3.90 -12.69
N GLY A 69 -6.91 3.63 -11.39
CA GLY A 69 -5.72 3.99 -10.64
C GLY A 69 -5.02 2.79 -10.04
N TYR A 70 -3.75 2.95 -9.66
CA TYR A 70 -3.11 2.05 -8.70
C TYR A 70 -2.30 2.81 -7.65
N ILE A 71 -2.20 2.23 -6.46
CA ILE A 71 -1.45 2.77 -5.32
C ILE A 71 -0.55 1.67 -4.78
N VAL A 72 0.76 1.92 -4.79
CA VAL A 72 1.74 1.06 -4.13
C VAL A 72 1.45 1.03 -2.64
N ILE A 73 1.32 -0.16 -2.05
CA ILE A 73 1.22 -0.33 -0.59
C ILE A 73 2.61 -0.69 -0.05
N PRO A 74 3.40 0.30 0.41
CA PRO A 74 4.75 0.03 0.88
C PRO A 74 4.75 -0.68 2.24
N PRO A 75 5.88 -1.34 2.57
CA PRO A 75 6.20 -1.74 3.94
C PRO A 75 6.09 -0.58 4.90
N ASP A 76 5.38 -0.80 5.99
CA ASP A 76 5.20 0.16 7.07
C ASP A 76 4.99 -0.58 8.40
N THR A 77 5.26 0.12 9.50
CA THR A 77 5.04 -0.40 10.86
C THR A 77 3.62 -0.17 11.38
N THR A 78 2.80 0.52 10.61
CA THR A 78 1.39 0.78 10.88
C THR A 78 0.50 -0.03 9.94
N VAL A 79 -0.68 -0.40 10.41
CA VAL A 79 -1.72 -0.98 9.54
C VAL A 79 -2.58 0.09 8.87
N ASN A 80 -2.41 1.36 9.25
CA ASN A 80 -3.21 2.47 8.73
C ASN A 80 -2.75 2.84 7.31
N THR A 81 -3.72 3.10 6.45
CA THR A 81 -3.50 3.37 5.03
C THR A 81 -4.32 4.57 4.54
N ASP A 82 -5.08 5.22 5.41
CA ASP A 82 -6.01 6.30 5.09
C ASP A 82 -5.28 7.51 4.46
N GLN A 83 -4.14 7.91 5.03
CA GLN A 83 -3.33 8.99 4.48
C GLN A 83 -2.69 8.62 3.13
N LEU A 84 -2.25 7.37 2.99
CA LEU A 84 -1.66 6.86 1.75
C LEU A 84 -2.70 6.83 0.62
N ILE A 85 -3.86 6.22 0.88
CA ILE A 85 -4.96 6.14 -0.08
C ILE A 85 -5.50 7.54 -0.40
N GLY A 86 -5.67 8.38 0.63
CA GLY A 86 -6.08 9.77 0.47
C GLY A 86 -5.13 10.58 -0.42
N ALA A 87 -3.83 10.43 -0.25
CA ALA A 87 -2.83 11.11 -1.09
C ALA A 87 -2.91 10.66 -2.56
N GLY A 88 -3.10 9.36 -2.82
CA GLY A 88 -3.32 8.85 -4.18
C GLY A 88 -4.61 9.39 -4.81
N ILE A 89 -5.71 9.42 -4.06
CA ILE A 89 -6.98 9.98 -4.53
C ILE A 89 -6.83 11.47 -4.86
N VAL A 90 -6.12 12.24 -4.03
CA VAL A 90 -5.81 13.66 -4.31
C VAL A 90 -5.00 13.80 -5.60
N ALA A 91 -4.06 12.89 -5.87
CA ALA A 91 -3.29 12.88 -7.12
C ALA A 91 -4.16 12.67 -8.36
N ALA A 92 -5.24 11.88 -8.26
CA ALA A 92 -6.21 11.72 -9.34
C ALA A 92 -7.01 13.00 -9.63
N GLY A 93 -7.12 13.91 -8.64
CA GLY A 93 -7.77 15.21 -8.77
C GLY A 93 -9.23 15.10 -9.23
N PRO A 94 -9.65 15.85 -10.27
CA PRO A 94 -11.04 15.82 -10.72
C PRO A 94 -11.48 14.45 -11.25
N PHE A 95 -10.55 13.60 -11.67
CA PHE A 95 -10.83 12.28 -12.25
C PHE A 95 -11.08 11.20 -11.20
N ALA A 96 -10.90 11.48 -9.91
CA ALA A 96 -11.04 10.48 -8.84
C ALA A 96 -12.41 9.77 -8.85
N ARG A 97 -13.49 10.51 -9.16
CA ARG A 97 -14.86 9.97 -9.20
C ARG A 97 -15.15 9.11 -10.42
N ASP A 98 -14.35 9.25 -11.47
CA ASP A 98 -14.53 8.54 -12.74
C ASP A 98 -13.70 7.25 -12.82
N LEU A 99 -12.83 7.02 -11.83
CA LEU A 99 -12.00 5.82 -11.74
C LEU A 99 -12.88 4.58 -11.63
N LYS A 100 -12.68 3.64 -12.56
CA LYS A 100 -13.40 2.35 -12.56
C LYS A 100 -12.97 1.44 -11.41
N PHE A 101 -11.72 1.57 -10.97
CA PHE A 101 -11.21 0.95 -9.76
C PHE A 101 -9.91 1.64 -9.34
N ILE A 102 -9.46 1.34 -8.11
CA ILE A 102 -8.07 1.50 -7.69
C ILE A 102 -7.50 0.13 -7.33
N ALA A 103 -6.36 -0.22 -7.89
CA ALA A 103 -5.59 -1.39 -7.51
C ALA A 103 -4.68 -1.08 -6.31
N ALA A 104 -4.78 -1.88 -5.26
CA ALA A 104 -3.73 -1.95 -4.25
C ALA A 104 -2.57 -2.77 -4.83
N ASP A 105 -1.44 -2.11 -5.09
CA ASP A 105 -0.23 -2.72 -5.66
C ASP A 105 0.63 -3.33 -4.54
N ILE A 106 0.75 -4.66 -4.60
CA ILE A 106 1.40 -5.54 -3.62
C ILE A 106 2.56 -6.28 -4.29
N GLU A 107 3.68 -5.58 -4.49
CA GLU A 107 4.85 -6.13 -5.20
C GLU A 107 6.19 -6.05 -4.43
N SER A 108 6.12 -5.71 -3.14
CA SER A 108 7.30 -5.60 -2.28
C SER A 108 7.98 -6.96 -2.03
N ASN A 109 9.31 -6.98 -2.03
CA ASN A 109 10.09 -8.12 -1.52
C ASN A 109 10.15 -8.18 0.02
N GLN A 110 9.53 -7.21 0.69
CA GLN A 110 9.38 -7.14 2.14
C GLN A 110 7.90 -7.24 2.48
N VAL A 111 7.61 -7.77 3.67
CA VAL A 111 6.24 -7.79 4.18
C VAL A 111 5.70 -6.37 4.29
N ILE A 112 4.46 -6.15 3.85
CA ILE A 112 3.83 -4.82 3.87
C ILE A 112 3.60 -4.33 5.31
N HIS A 113 3.51 -5.26 6.26
CA HIS A 113 3.50 -4.98 7.69
C HIS A 113 4.17 -6.13 8.45
N PRO A 114 5.01 -5.88 9.46
CA PRO A 114 5.80 -6.93 10.13
C PRO A 114 4.97 -7.97 10.88
N ALA A 115 3.81 -7.59 11.43
CA ALA A 115 2.99 -8.48 12.27
C ALA A 115 1.59 -8.78 11.72
N SER A 116 1.11 -7.97 10.78
CA SER A 116 -0.31 -7.95 10.38
C SER A 116 -0.49 -7.48 8.92
N PRO A 117 0.21 -8.11 7.95
CA PRO A 117 0.12 -7.72 6.55
C PRO A 117 -1.31 -7.85 6.01
N GLY A 118 -2.05 -8.87 6.43
CA GLY A 118 -3.48 -9.02 6.12
C GLY A 118 -4.31 -7.81 6.56
N GLN A 119 -4.15 -7.35 7.80
CA GLN A 119 -4.89 -6.18 8.29
C GLN A 119 -4.53 -4.89 7.52
N ARG A 120 -3.24 -4.68 7.19
CA ARG A 120 -2.82 -3.52 6.40
C ARG A 120 -3.44 -3.53 5.00
N LEU A 121 -3.43 -4.67 4.31
CA LEU A 121 -4.10 -4.80 3.01
C LEU A 121 -5.62 -4.62 3.13
N SER A 122 -6.24 -5.21 4.16
CA SER A 122 -7.67 -5.03 4.41
C SER A 122 -8.04 -3.56 4.62
N ASN A 123 -7.20 -2.80 5.35
CA ASN A 123 -7.40 -1.37 5.54
C ASN A 123 -7.26 -0.61 4.22
N ALA A 124 -6.24 -0.90 3.41
CA ALA A 124 -6.05 -0.25 2.11
C ALA A 124 -7.29 -0.44 1.21
N LEU A 125 -7.80 -1.66 1.12
CA LEU A 125 -8.99 -1.98 0.34
C LEU A 125 -10.25 -1.29 0.88
N ALA A 126 -10.40 -1.23 2.21
CA ALA A 126 -11.52 -0.55 2.85
C ALA A 126 -11.46 0.98 2.65
N ASP A 127 -10.26 1.57 2.71
CA ASP A 127 -10.06 3.01 2.52
C ASP A 127 -10.35 3.42 1.07
N ILE A 128 -9.96 2.59 0.08
CA ILE A 128 -10.34 2.78 -1.33
C ILE A 128 -11.87 2.75 -1.49
N ARG A 129 -12.53 1.73 -0.92
CA ARG A 129 -13.99 1.58 -1.01
C ARG A 129 -14.76 2.69 -0.31
N ARG A 130 -14.23 3.22 0.80
CA ARG A 130 -14.81 4.37 1.51
C ARG A 130 -14.84 5.63 0.65
N ALA A 131 -13.96 5.74 -0.35
CA ALA A 131 -13.99 6.80 -1.35
C ALA A 131 -15.02 6.56 -2.47
N GLY A 132 -15.81 5.48 -2.40
CA GLY A 132 -16.80 5.11 -3.43
C GLY A 132 -16.19 4.44 -4.66
N ILE A 133 -14.92 4.02 -4.60
CA ILE A 133 -14.20 3.44 -5.74
C ILE A 133 -14.03 1.93 -5.54
N PRO A 134 -14.32 1.08 -6.54
CA PRO A 134 -14.02 -0.35 -6.45
C PRO A 134 -12.53 -0.62 -6.20
N ALA A 135 -12.22 -1.57 -5.33
CA ALA A 135 -10.85 -1.95 -5.00
C ALA A 135 -10.49 -3.32 -5.59
N ILE A 136 -9.35 -3.40 -6.27
CA ILE A 136 -8.75 -4.65 -6.76
C ILE A 136 -7.34 -4.83 -6.18
N ILE A 137 -6.74 -6.01 -6.35
CA ILE A 137 -5.35 -6.27 -5.93
C ILE A 137 -4.48 -6.48 -7.17
N TYR A 138 -3.35 -5.79 -7.24
CA TYR A 138 -2.29 -6.08 -8.18
C TYR A 138 -1.12 -6.76 -7.47
N THR A 139 -0.66 -7.89 -8.00
CA THR A 139 0.50 -8.64 -7.47
C THR A 139 0.95 -9.69 -8.48
N SER A 140 1.99 -10.45 -8.15
CA SER A 140 2.34 -11.70 -8.84
C SER A 140 2.39 -12.88 -7.88
N ARG A 141 2.32 -14.09 -8.44
CA ARG A 141 2.51 -15.34 -7.70
C ARG A 141 3.78 -15.36 -6.83
N SER A 142 4.85 -14.72 -7.30
CA SER A 142 6.14 -14.70 -6.59
C SER A 142 6.21 -13.63 -5.49
N LYS A 143 5.50 -12.51 -5.69
CA LYS A 143 5.49 -11.37 -4.77
C LYS A 143 4.47 -11.54 -3.65
N TRP A 144 3.31 -12.11 -3.95
CA TRP A 144 2.23 -12.32 -2.98
C TRP A 144 2.72 -12.93 -1.65
N PRO A 145 3.38 -14.11 -1.61
CA PRO A 145 3.84 -14.68 -0.35
C PRO A 145 4.93 -13.86 0.35
N ARG A 146 5.71 -13.05 -0.38
CA ARG A 146 6.76 -12.20 0.19
C ARG A 146 6.18 -10.95 0.84
N SER A 147 5.25 -10.29 0.14
CA SER A 147 4.58 -9.09 0.61
C SER A 147 3.60 -9.39 1.75
N MET A 148 2.96 -10.56 1.72
CA MET A 148 2.00 -10.98 2.75
C MET A 148 2.62 -11.82 3.86
N GLY A 149 3.90 -12.18 3.77
CA GLY A 149 4.58 -13.07 4.71
C GLY A 149 4.11 -14.53 4.69
N ALA A 150 3.07 -14.83 3.93
CA ALA A 150 2.50 -16.15 3.70
C ALA A 150 1.67 -16.13 2.40
N ASN A 151 1.37 -17.32 1.85
CA ASN A 151 0.45 -17.44 0.72
C ASN A 151 -1.01 -17.35 1.19
N SER A 152 -1.42 -16.20 1.75
CA SER A 152 -2.77 -15.96 2.29
C SER A 152 -3.84 -16.16 1.22
N THR A 153 -4.97 -16.77 1.60
CA THR A 153 -6.13 -16.99 0.73
C THR A 153 -7.32 -16.07 1.05
N ALA A 154 -7.17 -15.20 2.06
CA ALA A 154 -8.25 -14.35 2.60
C ALA A 154 -8.86 -13.40 1.56
N PHE A 155 -8.05 -13.02 0.57
CA PHE A 155 -8.37 -11.98 -0.40
C PHE A 155 -8.85 -12.53 -1.75
N ASN A 156 -9.10 -13.84 -1.86
CA ASN A 156 -9.44 -14.47 -3.14
C ASN A 156 -10.77 -14.01 -3.77
N ARG A 157 -11.60 -13.30 -3.02
CA ARG A 157 -12.84 -12.67 -3.51
C ARG A 157 -12.63 -11.27 -4.08
N VAL A 158 -11.48 -10.66 -3.84
CA VAL A 158 -11.10 -9.37 -4.43
C VAL A 158 -10.57 -9.64 -5.84
N PRO A 159 -10.99 -8.89 -6.89
CA PRO A 159 -10.48 -9.10 -8.23
C PRO A 159 -8.95 -8.98 -8.27
N LEU A 160 -8.33 -9.90 -9.01
CA LEU A 160 -6.87 -9.99 -9.16
C LEU A 160 -6.43 -9.40 -10.49
N TRP A 161 -5.52 -8.43 -10.44
CA TRP A 161 -4.65 -8.03 -11.51
C TRP A 161 -3.31 -8.75 -11.34
N ASP A 162 -3.07 -9.76 -12.16
CA ASP A 162 -1.94 -10.67 -12.05
C ASP A 162 -0.78 -10.21 -12.95
N ALA A 163 0.40 -10.02 -12.36
CA ALA A 163 1.63 -9.78 -13.11
C ALA A 163 2.32 -11.11 -13.45
N SER A 164 2.33 -11.45 -14.74
CA SER A 164 2.93 -12.69 -15.24
C SER A 164 3.34 -12.51 -16.70
N TYR A 165 4.57 -12.09 -16.95
CA TYR A 165 4.98 -11.71 -18.31
C TYR A 165 5.12 -12.91 -19.24
N LEU A 166 4.76 -12.69 -20.51
CA LEU A 166 4.95 -13.68 -21.58
C LEU A 166 6.42 -13.83 -21.99
N ALA A 167 7.23 -12.81 -21.71
CA ALA A 167 8.65 -12.72 -22.02
C ALA A 167 9.34 -11.82 -20.98
N ASP A 168 10.65 -11.63 -21.12
CA ASP A 168 11.38 -10.67 -20.30
C ASP A 168 10.83 -9.25 -20.46
N SER A 169 10.98 -8.43 -19.41
CA SER A 169 10.60 -7.01 -19.46
C SER A 169 11.31 -6.30 -20.61
N GLY A 170 10.58 -5.45 -21.33
CA GLY A 170 11.03 -4.81 -22.57
C GLY A 170 10.75 -5.60 -23.84
N VAL A 171 10.23 -6.84 -23.75
CA VAL A 171 9.92 -7.69 -24.91
C VAL A 171 8.42 -7.94 -25.01
N PHE A 172 7.83 -7.64 -26.18
CA PHE A 172 6.45 -7.99 -26.49
C PHE A 172 6.32 -8.42 -27.96
N ASN A 173 5.90 -9.67 -28.19
CA ASN A 173 5.81 -10.27 -29.53
C ASN A 173 4.47 -9.97 -30.25
N GLY A 174 3.80 -8.90 -29.84
CA GLY A 174 2.54 -8.45 -30.41
C GLY A 174 1.29 -9.18 -29.91
N TRP A 175 0.14 -8.54 -30.10
CA TRP A 175 -1.15 -9.00 -29.61
C TRP A 175 -1.62 -10.32 -30.22
N ASN A 176 -1.16 -10.69 -31.41
CA ASN A 176 -1.53 -11.96 -32.05
C ASN A 176 -1.03 -13.19 -31.29
N ALA A 177 0.03 -13.04 -30.48
CA ALA A 177 0.54 -14.10 -29.63
C ALA A 177 -0.24 -14.23 -28.31
N VAL A 178 -1.02 -13.19 -27.96
CA VAL A 178 -1.79 -13.12 -26.71
C VAL A 178 -3.04 -13.99 -26.87
N GLY A 179 -3.22 -14.94 -25.95
CA GLY A 179 -4.42 -15.77 -25.90
C GLY A 179 -5.53 -15.12 -25.07
N ASP A 180 -6.43 -15.94 -24.55
CA ASP A 180 -7.41 -15.47 -23.57
C ASP A 180 -6.74 -15.07 -22.24
N ILE A 181 -7.50 -14.35 -21.41
CA ILE A 181 -7.05 -13.91 -20.09
C ILE A 181 -6.77 -15.07 -19.12
N VAL A 182 -7.25 -16.30 -19.34
CA VAL A 182 -6.97 -17.43 -18.43
C VAL A 182 -5.71 -18.19 -18.81
N ARG A 183 -5.20 -17.98 -20.03
CA ARG A 183 -3.99 -18.61 -20.55
C ARG A 183 -2.79 -18.37 -19.63
N HIS A 184 -2.07 -19.45 -19.29
CA HIS A 184 -0.91 -19.43 -18.41
C HIS A 184 -1.17 -18.94 -16.97
N PHE A 185 -2.43 -18.71 -16.56
CA PHE A 185 -2.71 -18.37 -15.18
C PHE A 185 -2.45 -19.56 -14.26
N ILE A 186 -1.55 -19.39 -13.30
CA ILE A 186 -1.28 -20.36 -12.24
C ILE A 186 -1.98 -19.86 -10.99
N LYS A 187 -2.81 -20.69 -10.36
CA LYS A 187 -3.54 -20.32 -9.15
C LYS A 187 -2.59 -20.06 -7.98
N TYR A 188 -2.82 -18.99 -7.23
CA TYR A 188 -2.13 -18.65 -5.99
C TYR A 188 -3.03 -17.76 -5.11
N GLY A 189 -2.68 -17.55 -3.84
CA GLY A 189 -3.44 -16.67 -2.95
C GLY A 189 -4.95 -16.99 -2.85
N GLY A 190 -5.33 -18.23 -3.13
CA GLY A 190 -6.73 -18.67 -3.20
C GLY A 190 -7.50 -18.25 -4.45
N TRP A 191 -6.92 -17.45 -5.35
CA TRP A 191 -7.52 -17.08 -6.63
C TRP A 191 -7.50 -18.26 -7.61
N ASP A 192 -8.67 -18.59 -8.14
CA ASP A 192 -8.84 -19.56 -9.21
C ASP A 192 -8.88 -18.91 -10.61
N LYS A 193 -9.00 -17.58 -10.65
CA LYS A 193 -9.04 -16.74 -11.84
C LYS A 193 -8.46 -15.35 -11.56
N ARG A 194 -7.91 -14.72 -12.60
CA ARG A 194 -7.57 -13.29 -12.62
C ARG A 194 -8.64 -12.48 -13.37
N ALA A 195 -8.79 -11.22 -13.00
CA ALA A 195 -9.65 -10.23 -13.67
C ALA A 195 -8.86 -9.36 -14.66
N MET A 196 -7.56 -9.21 -14.43
CA MET A 196 -6.65 -8.49 -15.30
C MET A 196 -5.29 -9.19 -15.31
N TRP A 197 -4.56 -9.07 -16.42
CA TRP A 197 -3.26 -9.71 -16.62
C TRP A 197 -2.27 -8.69 -17.16
N GLN A 198 -1.22 -8.37 -16.39
CA GLN A 198 -0.05 -7.66 -16.91
C GLN A 198 0.87 -8.67 -17.59
N LEU A 199 0.95 -8.56 -18.92
CA LEU A 199 1.54 -9.58 -19.79
C LEU A 199 2.87 -9.16 -20.42
N ALA A 200 3.20 -7.87 -20.37
CA ALA A 200 4.50 -7.33 -20.76
C ALA A 200 4.80 -6.06 -19.98
N GLY A 201 6.01 -5.97 -19.40
CA GLY A 201 6.47 -4.76 -18.71
C GLY A 201 7.35 -3.88 -19.61
N THR A 202 7.12 -2.57 -19.57
CA THR A 202 7.97 -1.49 -20.09
C THR A 202 8.34 -1.67 -21.56
N VAL A 203 7.33 -1.80 -22.40
CA VAL A 203 7.47 -2.03 -23.85
C VAL A 203 7.01 -0.82 -24.65
N GLU A 204 7.43 -0.76 -25.92
CA GLU A 204 6.83 0.16 -26.89
C GLU A 204 5.39 -0.28 -27.15
N ALA A 205 4.43 0.46 -26.60
CA ALA A 205 3.02 0.10 -26.66
C ALA A 205 2.37 0.43 -28.01
N VAL A 206 2.87 1.47 -28.68
CA VAL A 206 2.51 1.87 -30.05
C VAL A 206 3.75 2.30 -30.82
N PRO A 207 3.88 1.94 -32.11
CA PRO A 207 5.02 2.33 -32.93
C PRO A 207 5.22 3.84 -33.03
N ASN A 208 6.48 4.27 -33.11
CA ASN A 208 6.90 5.66 -33.36
C ASN A 208 6.66 6.65 -32.20
N PHE A 209 6.39 6.14 -31.00
CA PHE A 209 6.35 6.96 -29.80
C PHE A 209 7.45 6.54 -28.82
N PRO A 210 8.18 7.49 -28.22
CA PRO A 210 9.25 7.16 -27.28
C PRO A 210 8.74 6.64 -25.93
N ASN A 211 7.45 6.86 -25.62
CA ASN A 211 6.86 6.48 -24.35
C ASN A 211 6.58 4.97 -24.29
N LYS A 212 7.03 4.35 -23.19
CA LYS A 212 6.81 2.93 -22.89
C LYS A 212 5.69 2.75 -21.89
N ALA A 213 5.00 1.63 -21.95
CA ALA A 213 3.98 1.24 -20.99
C ALA A 213 4.07 -0.25 -20.67
N ASP A 214 3.43 -0.63 -19.59
CA ASP A 214 3.14 -2.02 -19.30
C ASP A 214 1.81 -2.37 -19.97
N LEU A 215 1.75 -3.53 -20.63
CA LEU A 215 0.60 -3.98 -21.40
C LEU A 215 -0.20 -5.02 -20.65
N ASN A 216 -1.52 -4.90 -20.79
CA ASN A 216 -2.46 -5.64 -20.00
C ASN A 216 -3.61 -6.19 -20.84
N LEU A 217 -4.18 -7.32 -20.39
CA LEU A 217 -5.46 -7.84 -20.86
C LEU A 217 -6.45 -7.84 -19.69
N ALA A 218 -7.59 -7.18 -19.87
CA ALA A 218 -8.60 -7.01 -18.82
C ALA A 218 -9.93 -7.70 -19.20
N ASP A 219 -10.56 -8.36 -18.23
CA ASP A 219 -11.93 -8.85 -18.36
C ASP A 219 -12.85 -7.87 -17.62
N PHE A 220 -13.51 -6.99 -18.38
CA PHE A 220 -14.39 -5.96 -17.83
C PHE A 220 -15.52 -6.53 -16.98
N THR A 221 -16.05 -7.70 -17.33
CA THR A 221 -17.09 -8.34 -16.52
C THR A 221 -16.54 -8.74 -15.14
N ARG A 222 -15.33 -9.32 -15.08
CA ARG A 222 -14.70 -9.68 -13.80
C ARG A 222 -14.29 -8.46 -12.97
N LEU A 223 -14.03 -7.33 -13.62
CA LEU A 223 -13.75 -6.05 -12.96
C LEU A 223 -15.03 -5.29 -12.57
N GLY A 224 -16.21 -5.75 -12.97
CA GLY A 224 -17.47 -5.04 -12.74
C GLY A 224 -17.61 -3.76 -13.57
N ILE A 225 -16.85 -3.62 -14.64
CA ILE A 225 -16.94 -2.51 -15.59
C ILE A 225 -18.02 -2.84 -16.61
N THR A 226 -19.15 -2.15 -16.54
CA THR A 226 -20.15 -2.17 -17.60
C THR A 226 -19.79 -1.09 -18.63
N GLU A 227 -19.81 -1.43 -19.92
CA GLU A 227 -19.45 -0.51 -21.02
C GLU A 227 -20.43 0.66 -21.19
N THR A 228 -21.53 0.70 -20.43
CA THR A 228 -22.39 1.88 -20.29
C THR A 228 -21.79 2.84 -19.26
N LEU A 229 -21.31 4.00 -19.71
CA LEU A 229 -21.08 5.17 -18.84
C LEU A 229 -22.30 5.36 -17.92
N PRO A 230 -22.13 5.58 -16.61
CA PRO A 230 -23.16 5.27 -15.64
C PRO A 230 -24.35 6.24 -15.73
N GLU A 231 -25.55 5.68 -15.85
CA GLU A 231 -26.63 6.11 -14.96
C GLU A 231 -26.25 5.62 -13.55
N GLU A 232 -26.33 6.51 -12.57
CA GLU A 232 -25.95 6.31 -11.18
C GLU A 232 -26.45 4.96 -10.64
N VAL A 233 -25.51 4.02 -10.40
CA VAL A 233 -25.80 2.81 -9.63
C VAL A 233 -25.46 3.10 -8.19
N ASP A 234 -26.52 3.28 -7.40
CA ASP A 234 -26.46 3.33 -5.94
C ASP A 234 -25.91 2.02 -5.40
N MET A 235 -24.72 2.07 -4.78
CA MET A 235 -24.19 1.04 -3.89
C MET A 235 -23.23 1.71 -2.90
N PRO A 236 -23.34 1.40 -1.59
CA PRO A 236 -22.76 0.15 -1.10
C PRO A 236 -23.66 -0.66 -0.17
N ASP A 237 -23.51 -2.00 -0.24
CA ASP A 237 -23.98 -2.92 0.79
C ASP A 237 -22.97 -2.97 1.96
N PRO A 238 -23.28 -2.39 3.13
CA PRO A 238 -22.38 -2.31 4.28
C PRO A 238 -22.02 -3.67 4.91
N ARG A 239 -22.64 -4.77 4.46
CA ARG A 239 -22.38 -6.12 4.99
C ARG A 239 -21.06 -6.72 4.49
N VAL A 240 -20.54 -6.27 3.35
CA VAL A 240 -19.27 -6.79 2.80
C VAL A 240 -18.08 -6.29 3.61
N ASP A 241 -18.13 -5.04 4.08
CA ASP A 241 -17.07 -4.46 4.90
C ASP A 241 -17.02 -5.08 6.31
N ASP A 242 -18.15 -5.38 6.93
CA ASP A 242 -18.19 -6.09 8.23
C ASP A 242 -17.61 -7.51 8.11
N ILE A 243 -17.88 -8.21 7.01
CA ILE A 243 -17.34 -9.55 6.77
C ILE A 243 -15.82 -9.53 6.61
N LEU A 244 -15.27 -8.57 5.86
CA LEU A 244 -13.82 -8.44 5.67
C LEU A 244 -13.09 -8.03 6.95
N VAL A 245 -13.68 -7.13 7.75
CA VAL A 245 -13.15 -6.76 9.07
C VAL A 245 -13.22 -7.94 10.05
N ARG A 246 -14.27 -8.77 9.99
CA ARG A 246 -14.38 -9.98 10.81
C ARG A 246 -13.40 -11.08 10.40
N LEU A 247 -13.11 -11.22 9.11
CA LEU A 247 -12.12 -12.16 8.58
C LEU A 247 -10.71 -11.79 9.04
N GLY A 248 -10.32 -10.51 8.98
CA GLY A 248 -9.03 -10.05 9.53
C GLY A 248 -8.87 -10.39 11.01
N LYS A 249 -9.92 -10.18 11.81
CA LYS A 249 -9.95 -10.53 13.25
C LYS A 249 -9.90 -12.04 13.54
N LEU A 250 -10.34 -12.89 12.60
CA LEU A 250 -10.31 -14.35 12.75
C LEU A 250 -8.93 -14.91 12.39
N GLU A 251 -8.24 -14.33 11.41
CA GLU A 251 -6.87 -14.69 11.07
C GLU A 251 -5.88 -14.31 12.19
N ASP A 252 -6.09 -13.17 12.84
CA ASP A 252 -5.34 -12.78 14.05
C ASP A 252 -5.49 -13.80 15.19
N ARG A 253 -6.62 -14.52 15.25
CA ARG A 253 -6.86 -15.59 16.24
C ARG A 253 -6.28 -16.94 15.83
N ALA A 254 -6.13 -17.20 14.54
CA ALA A 254 -5.60 -18.46 14.02
C ALA A 254 -4.06 -18.51 14.06
N HIS A 255 -3.40 -17.37 14.25
CA HIS A 255 -1.94 -17.25 14.39
C HIS A 255 -1.45 -16.90 15.80
N ASP A 256 -2.33 -17.00 16.80
CA ASP A 256 -1.96 -16.90 18.22
C ASP A 256 -1.54 -18.28 18.75
N PRO A 257 -0.28 -18.50 19.18
CA PRO A 257 0.22 -19.81 19.62
C PRO A 257 -0.30 -20.27 20.99
N HIS A 258 -1.31 -19.60 21.55
CA HIS A 258 -1.79 -19.86 22.90
C HIS A 258 -3.31 -20.07 22.97
N VAL A 259 -3.77 -21.28 22.59
CA VAL A 259 -5.08 -21.78 23.03
C VAL A 259 -4.94 -22.34 24.45
N GLY A 260 -5.19 -21.47 25.43
CA GLY A 260 -5.42 -21.77 26.84
C GLY A 260 -6.53 -20.87 27.41
N PRO A 261 -7.20 -21.25 28.51
CA PRO A 261 -8.46 -20.61 28.91
C PRO A 261 -8.30 -19.14 29.36
N LYS A 262 -9.36 -18.38 29.09
CA LYS A 262 -9.53 -16.91 29.12
C LYS A 262 -8.72 -16.14 30.20
N PRO A 263 -7.91 -15.12 29.86
CA PRO A 263 -7.24 -14.27 30.85
C PRO A 263 -8.06 -13.05 31.28
N ALA A 264 -7.87 -12.68 32.55
CA ALA A 264 -8.39 -11.51 33.24
C ALA A 264 -7.93 -10.16 32.62
N PRO A 265 -8.60 -9.02 32.90
CA PRO A 265 -8.41 -7.77 32.16
C PRO A 265 -6.99 -7.19 32.33
N LYS A 266 -6.43 -6.64 31.24
CA LYS A 266 -5.04 -6.15 31.18
C LYS A 266 -4.80 -4.94 32.11
N PRO A 267 -3.63 -4.87 32.79
CA PRO A 267 -3.26 -3.73 33.61
C PRO A 267 -2.88 -2.51 32.76
N LYS A 268 -3.18 -1.30 33.27
CA LYS A 268 -2.69 -0.04 32.70
C LYS A 268 -1.14 -0.02 32.67
N PRO A 269 -0.51 0.65 31.68
CA PRO A 269 0.94 0.78 31.63
C PRO A 269 1.45 1.44 32.92
N ARG A 270 2.34 0.74 33.63
CA ARG A 270 3.01 1.29 34.81
C ARG A 270 4.21 2.10 34.36
N ALA A 271 4.43 3.24 35.01
CA ALA A 271 5.63 4.04 34.79
C ALA A 271 6.88 3.17 35.00
N ARG A 272 7.83 3.25 34.07
CA ARG A 272 9.10 2.52 34.12
C ARG A 272 10.20 3.47 34.58
N TYR A 273 11.00 3.01 35.52
CA TYR A 273 12.12 3.74 36.08
C TYR A 273 13.42 2.95 35.86
N ASP A 274 14.53 3.66 35.71
CA ASP A 274 15.87 3.05 35.68
C ASP A 274 16.90 3.96 36.34
N LYS A 275 18.04 3.39 36.74
CA LYS A 275 19.11 4.08 37.46
C LYS A 275 20.21 4.52 36.50
N LEU A 276 20.69 5.74 36.72
CA LEU A 276 21.92 6.24 36.12
C LEU A 276 23.09 5.37 36.56
N THR A 277 23.95 4.96 35.65
CA THR A 277 25.15 4.18 35.92
C THR A 277 26.40 5.00 35.62
N SER A 278 27.56 4.60 36.13
CA SER A 278 28.81 5.29 35.83
C SER A 278 29.16 5.26 34.33
N ALA A 279 28.67 4.27 33.58
CA ALA A 279 28.89 4.15 32.14
C ALA A 279 28.10 5.19 31.33
N ASP A 280 27.00 5.72 31.88
CA ASP A 280 26.19 6.74 31.23
C ASP A 280 26.88 8.12 31.23
N GLY A 281 27.86 8.33 32.13
CA GLY A 281 28.62 9.57 32.31
C GLY A 281 27.77 10.72 32.89
N HIS A 282 26.76 11.16 32.15
CA HIS A 282 25.89 12.28 32.48
C HIS A 282 24.42 12.00 32.09
N ALA A 283 23.49 12.86 32.51
CA ALA A 283 22.06 12.71 32.23
C ALA A 283 21.73 12.51 30.73
N SER A 284 22.47 13.16 29.83
CA SER A 284 22.28 13.01 28.39
C SER A 284 22.64 11.62 27.87
N GLY A 285 23.71 11.00 28.39
CA GLY A 285 24.09 9.64 28.01
C GLY A 285 23.07 8.60 28.50
N PHE A 286 22.54 8.81 29.71
CA PHE A 286 21.43 8.02 30.23
C PHE A 286 20.16 8.16 29.41
N ALA A 287 19.77 9.39 29.03
CA ALA A 287 18.63 9.62 28.15
C ALA A 287 18.79 8.83 26.83
N GLN A 288 19.98 8.91 26.22
CA GLN A 288 20.29 8.23 24.98
C GLN A 288 20.20 6.70 25.10
N ARG A 289 20.66 6.12 26.22
CA ARG A 289 20.50 4.67 26.51
C ARG A 289 19.04 4.22 26.49
N HIS A 290 18.11 5.13 26.78
CA HIS A 290 16.67 4.88 26.76
C HIS A 290 15.96 5.39 25.51
N GLY A 291 16.69 5.82 24.48
CA GLY A 291 16.12 6.36 23.24
C GLY A 291 15.45 7.73 23.44
N LEU A 292 15.82 8.46 24.48
CA LEU A 292 15.34 9.80 24.79
C LEU A 292 16.43 10.84 24.52
N ASN A 293 16.03 12.07 24.24
CA ASN A 293 16.91 13.23 24.41
C ASN A 293 16.78 13.80 25.84
N LEU A 294 17.69 14.70 26.22
CA LEU A 294 17.70 15.28 27.57
C LEU A 294 16.39 16.01 27.91
N VAL A 295 15.79 16.73 26.95
CA VAL A 295 14.54 17.48 27.15
C VAL A 295 13.37 16.52 27.44
N GLN A 296 13.30 15.38 26.74
CA GLN A 296 12.29 14.34 26.99
C GLN A 296 12.47 13.71 28.37
N LEU A 297 13.71 13.43 28.79
CA LEU A 297 13.99 12.91 30.12
C LEU A 297 13.59 13.91 31.22
N GLN A 298 13.87 15.20 31.02
CA GLN A 298 13.46 16.28 31.93
C GLN A 298 11.94 16.40 32.01
N ALA A 299 11.23 16.31 30.88
CA ALA A 299 9.78 16.35 30.85
C ALA A 299 9.12 15.19 31.60
N LEU A 300 9.74 13.99 31.57
CA LEU A 300 9.29 12.84 32.35
C LEU A 300 9.57 12.97 33.86
N ASN A 301 10.52 13.83 34.24
CA ASN A 301 11.03 13.98 35.60
C ASN A 301 11.12 15.46 36.00
N PRO A 302 10.00 16.21 36.02
CA PRO A 302 10.02 17.65 36.26
C PRO A 302 10.58 18.03 37.65
N ASN A 303 10.54 17.09 38.60
CA ASN A 303 11.04 17.27 39.96
C ASN A 303 12.42 16.60 40.20
N GLY A 304 13.13 16.24 39.13
CA GLY A 304 14.40 15.52 39.20
C GLY A 304 14.26 14.02 39.41
N PRO A 305 15.36 13.31 39.78
CA PRO A 305 15.34 11.87 39.99
C PRO A 305 14.42 11.50 41.17
N ARG A 306 13.66 10.41 40.99
CA ARG A 306 12.73 9.87 41.98
C ARG A 306 13.46 9.43 43.25
N SER A 307 14.61 8.78 43.09
CA SER A 307 15.44 8.28 44.19
C SER A 307 16.88 8.72 43.96
N ARG A 308 17.56 9.07 45.05
CA ARG A 308 18.95 9.52 45.05
C ARG A 308 19.71 8.80 46.16
N PRO A 309 20.88 8.21 45.88
CA PRO A 309 21.75 7.69 46.93
C PRO A 309 22.08 8.80 47.94
N ASN A 310 22.13 8.45 49.23
CA ASN A 310 22.49 9.34 50.34
C ASN A 310 21.51 10.49 50.66
N ASN A 311 20.25 10.44 50.19
CA ASN A 311 19.20 11.42 50.52
C ASN A 311 19.55 12.90 50.22
N ARG A 312 20.52 13.14 49.33
CA ARG A 312 20.89 14.47 48.82
C ARG A 312 19.65 15.24 48.34
N THR A 313 19.57 16.54 48.55
CA THR A 313 18.47 17.42 48.08
C THR A 313 18.63 17.75 46.58
N TRP A 314 17.53 18.03 45.87
CA TRP A 314 17.54 18.24 44.42
C TRP A 314 17.49 19.73 44.24
N ASP A 315 18.55 20.27 43.67
CA ASP A 315 18.74 21.70 43.44
C ASP A 315 18.29 22.13 42.04
N GLY A 316 17.70 21.20 41.26
CA GLY A 316 17.30 21.45 39.88
C GLY A 316 18.42 21.27 38.86
N ASN A 317 19.64 20.94 39.30
CA ASN A 317 20.80 20.96 38.43
C ASN A 317 21.07 19.62 37.75
N TRP A 318 20.63 19.50 36.49
CA TRP A 318 20.84 18.32 35.64
C TRP A 318 22.29 18.03 35.26
N SER A 319 23.22 18.96 35.51
CA SER A 319 24.66 18.70 35.40
C SER A 319 25.24 17.98 36.62
N LEU A 320 24.50 17.92 37.74
CA LEU A 320 24.91 17.30 39.00
C LEU A 320 24.05 16.06 39.30
N VAL A 321 23.99 15.13 38.36
CA VAL A 321 23.38 13.81 38.54
C VAL A 321 24.47 12.76 38.79
N TYR A 322 24.16 11.74 39.60
CA TYR A 322 25.15 10.76 40.06
C TYR A 322 24.69 9.33 39.78
N PRO A 323 25.63 8.40 39.54
CA PRO A 323 25.31 6.99 39.46
C PRO A 323 24.47 6.53 40.67
N GLY A 324 23.36 5.85 40.38
CA GLY A 324 22.35 5.43 41.35
C GLY A 324 21.10 6.33 41.41
N ASP A 325 21.14 7.53 40.83
CA ASP A 325 19.95 8.37 40.66
C ASP A 325 18.93 7.69 39.74
N GLU A 326 17.67 7.58 40.18
CA GLU A 326 16.62 6.85 39.47
C GLU A 326 15.67 7.81 38.74
N PHE A 327 15.54 7.65 37.42
CA PHE A 327 14.68 8.48 36.58
C PHE A 327 13.58 7.66 35.94
N ARG A 328 12.43 8.32 35.70
CA ARG A 328 11.38 7.79 34.86
C ARG A 328 11.80 7.82 33.39
N VAL A 329 11.60 6.70 32.70
CA VAL A 329 11.97 6.50 31.29
C VAL A 329 10.79 6.05 30.40
N ALA A 330 9.61 5.81 31.01
CA ALA A 330 8.30 5.65 30.35
C ALA A 330 7.17 5.88 31.38
#